data_AF-A0A3T0N0N9-F1
#
_entry.id   AF-A0A3T0N0N9-F1
#
_cell.length_a   1.000
_cell.length_b   1.000
_cell.length_c   1.000
_cell.angle_alpha   90.00
_cell.angle_beta   90.00
_cell.angle_gamma   90.00
#
_symmetry.space_group_name_H-M   'P 1'
#
loop_
_entity.id
_entity.type
_entity.pdbx_description
1 polymer ?
#
loop_
_entity_poly.entity_id
_entity_poly.type
_entity_poly.pdbx_seq_one_letter_code
_entity_poly.pdbx_strand_id
1 'polypeptide(L)'
;MKHARVLTFGALLFGWALAVQVNAQVTISGETTPEDEGGFTFNSGLIESCMTEARDNLGSEGYRRAIPDAVHDCIGLGAADCMDQTDYSTYGMGQCLGLEAAYWAARLDYVYADLEIWADTMHAHVPADHYAIERTAPKTLKRMKAEGNRFRRASCQFQASTYWGGTAAGPARGACKLSRTAEQALKLENQLRGICGSQIGDGIREICKTREVTHQ
;
A
#
# COMPACT_ATOMS: atom_id res chain seq x y z
N MET A 1 -21.13 2.25 -61.34
CA MET A 1 -20.02 1.63 -62.09
C MET A 1 -18.72 2.34 -61.73
N LYS A 2 -17.65 1.55 -61.52
CA LYS A 2 -16.23 1.93 -61.30
C LYS A 2 -15.90 2.47 -59.90
N HIS A 3 -14.84 2.07 -59.20
CA HIS A 3 -14.04 0.84 -59.12
C HIS A 3 -13.29 0.95 -57.79
N ALA A 4 -13.17 -0.17 -57.08
CA ALA A 4 -12.32 -0.33 -55.91
C ALA A 4 -10.83 -0.13 -56.25
N ARG A 5 -10.04 0.41 -55.33
CA ARG A 5 -8.59 0.20 -55.26
C ARG A 5 -8.18 -0.13 -53.83
N VAL A 6 -7.87 -1.41 -53.66
CA VAL A 6 -7.11 -2.02 -52.58
C VAL A 6 -5.68 -1.51 -52.65
N LEU A 7 -5.11 -1.07 -51.53
CA LEU A 7 -3.66 -0.96 -51.35
C LEU A 7 -3.24 -1.92 -50.24
N THR A 8 -2.70 -3.05 -50.67
CA THR A 8 -2.00 -4.04 -49.88
C THR A 8 -0.61 -3.49 -49.56
N PHE A 9 -0.26 -3.33 -48.29
CA PHE A 9 1.13 -3.20 -47.86
C PHE A 9 1.45 -4.37 -46.94
N GLY A 10 2.17 -5.35 -47.50
CA GLY A 10 2.84 -6.38 -46.73
C GLY A 10 4.15 -5.85 -46.16
N ALA A 11 4.37 -6.12 -44.87
CA ALA A 11 5.69 -6.16 -44.28
C ALA A 11 5.69 -7.26 -43.20
N LEU A 12 6.21 -8.42 -43.58
CA LEU A 12 6.65 -9.48 -42.69
C LEU A 12 7.95 -9.02 -42.03
N LEU A 13 7.97 -8.83 -40.72
CA LEU A 13 9.18 -8.97 -39.90
C LEU A 13 8.84 -9.68 -38.59
N PHE A 14 9.44 -10.85 -38.44
CA PHE A 14 9.52 -11.63 -37.22
C PHE A 14 10.06 -10.78 -36.06
N GLY A 15 9.31 -10.73 -34.96
CA GLY A 15 9.76 -10.16 -33.71
C GLY A 15 8.91 -10.72 -32.59
N TRP A 16 9.49 -11.63 -31.80
CA TRP A 16 8.89 -12.17 -30.60
C TRP A 16 8.63 -11.04 -29.59
N ALA A 17 7.41 -10.51 -29.58
CA ALA A 17 6.93 -9.73 -28.45
C ALA A 17 6.50 -10.71 -27.37
N LEU A 18 7.43 -11.07 -26.49
CA LEU A 18 7.08 -11.50 -25.14
C LEU A 18 6.35 -10.31 -24.50
N ALA A 19 5.03 -10.32 -24.55
CA ALA A 19 4.21 -9.49 -23.69
C ALA A 19 4.52 -9.92 -22.25
N VAL A 20 5.40 -9.18 -21.58
CA VAL A 20 5.53 -9.25 -20.13
C VAL A 20 4.22 -8.71 -19.59
N GLN A 21 3.33 -9.62 -19.22
CA GLN A 21 2.05 -9.31 -18.60
C GLN A 21 2.33 -8.97 -17.13
N VAL A 22 2.78 -7.74 -16.85
CA VAL A 22 2.77 -7.22 -15.47
C VAL A 22 1.39 -6.62 -15.25
N ASN A 23 0.44 -7.44 -14.81
CA ASN A 23 -0.83 -6.94 -14.31
C ASN A 23 -1.23 -7.71 -13.04
N ALA A 24 -0.46 -7.51 -11.97
CA ALA A 24 -0.93 -7.78 -10.62
C ALA A 24 -1.71 -6.54 -10.16
N GLN A 25 -2.95 -6.40 -10.63
CA GLN A 25 -3.92 -5.55 -9.95
C GLN A 25 -4.43 -6.35 -8.76
N VAL A 26 -3.88 -6.10 -7.58
CA VAL A 26 -4.52 -6.54 -6.33
C VAL A 26 -5.73 -5.64 -6.13
N THR A 27 -6.89 -6.05 -6.62
CA THR A 27 -8.14 -5.36 -6.39
C THR A 27 -8.49 -5.49 -4.91
N ILE A 28 -8.41 -4.39 -4.15
CA ILE A 28 -9.01 -4.33 -2.80
C ILE A 28 -10.51 -4.14 -2.99
N SER A 29 -11.19 -5.23 -3.36
CA SER A 29 -12.63 -5.37 -3.25
C SER A 29 -12.88 -6.52 -2.28
N GLY A 30 -13.78 -6.33 -1.33
CA GLY A 30 -14.00 -7.22 -0.18
C GLY A 30 -14.55 -8.61 -0.49
N GLU A 31 -14.26 -9.21 -1.65
CA GLU A 31 -14.67 -10.58 -1.96
C GLU A 31 -13.56 -11.30 -2.75
N THR A 32 -13.09 -12.39 -2.14
CA THR A 32 -12.22 -13.46 -2.65
C THR A 32 -10.83 -13.05 -3.17
N THR A 33 -9.82 -13.37 -2.36
CA THR A 33 -8.40 -13.35 -2.72
C THR A 33 -8.08 -14.36 -3.83
N PRO A 34 -7.03 -14.12 -4.65
CA PRO A 34 -6.61 -15.02 -5.71
C PRO A 34 -6.05 -16.35 -5.15
N GLU A 35 -6.65 -17.43 -5.65
CA GLU A 35 -6.20 -18.83 -5.77
C GLU A 35 -5.30 -19.41 -4.66
N ASP A 36 -5.97 -20.23 -3.85
CA ASP A 36 -5.49 -21.25 -2.94
C ASP A 36 -4.61 -22.32 -3.60
N GLU A 37 -3.33 -22.03 -3.83
CA GLU A 37 -2.34 -23.06 -4.14
C GLU A 37 -1.33 -23.14 -2.99
N GLY A 38 -1.78 -23.74 -1.87
CA GLY A 38 -0.91 -24.15 -0.76
C GLY A 38 -1.33 -23.71 0.64
N GLY A 39 -2.51 -24.13 1.13
CA GLY A 39 -2.77 -24.42 2.55
C GLY A 39 -2.74 -23.29 3.60
N PHE A 40 -2.60 -22.01 3.23
CA PHE A 40 -2.67 -20.89 4.18
C PHE A 40 -3.83 -19.96 3.84
N THR A 41 -4.79 -19.82 4.76
CA THR A 41 -5.91 -18.88 4.63
C THR A 41 -5.53 -17.54 5.26
N PHE A 42 -5.72 -16.44 4.53
CA PHE A 42 -5.51 -15.08 5.05
C PHE A 42 -6.81 -14.28 5.03
N ASN A 43 -7.24 -13.78 6.20
CA ASN A 43 -8.46 -13.01 6.35
C ASN A 43 -8.16 -11.51 6.55
N SER A 44 -8.15 -10.75 5.45
CA SER A 44 -8.02 -9.29 5.51
C SER A 44 -9.21 -8.60 6.19
N GLY A 45 -10.38 -9.24 6.21
CA GLY A 45 -11.59 -8.72 6.85
C GLY A 45 -11.42 -8.49 8.35
N LEU A 46 -10.62 -9.29 9.04
CA LEU A 46 -10.29 -9.07 10.45
C LEU A 46 -9.56 -7.75 10.68
N ILE A 47 -8.63 -7.42 9.78
CA ILE A 47 -7.86 -6.18 9.86
C ILE A 47 -8.78 -4.99 9.57
N GLU A 48 -9.60 -5.06 8.52
CA GLU A 48 -10.53 -3.98 8.16
C GLU A 48 -11.57 -3.72 9.26
N SER A 49 -12.14 -4.78 9.85
CA SER A 49 -13.07 -4.66 10.98
C SER A 49 -12.39 -4.03 12.19
N CYS A 50 -11.20 -4.51 12.57
CA CYS A 50 -10.41 -3.91 13.66
C CYS A 50 -10.16 -2.42 13.42
N MET A 51 -9.71 -2.03 12.22
CA MET A 51 -9.43 -0.63 11.91
C MET A 51 -10.69 0.24 11.90
N THR A 52 -11.84 -0.33 11.56
CA THR A 52 -13.14 0.36 11.59
C THR A 52 -13.58 0.57 13.02
N GLU A 53 -13.60 -0.48 13.83
CA GLU A 53 -13.91 -0.41 15.26
C GLU A 53 -12.96 0.54 16.01
N ALA A 54 -11.65 0.48 15.72
CA ALA A 54 -10.65 1.36 16.31
C ALA A 54 -10.92 2.85 16.01
N ARG A 55 -11.48 3.16 14.83
CA ARG A 55 -11.87 4.53 14.46
C ARG A 55 -13.18 4.94 15.13
N ASP A 56 -14.15 4.03 15.19
CA ASP A 56 -15.49 4.31 15.74
C ASP A 56 -15.47 4.45 17.27
N ASN A 57 -14.62 3.68 17.95
CA ASN A 57 -14.48 3.71 19.42
C ASN A 57 -13.76 4.97 19.93
N LEU A 58 -13.17 5.77 19.04
CA LEU A 58 -12.57 7.04 19.40
C LEU A 58 -13.64 8.12 19.38
N GLY A 59 -14.21 8.38 20.57
CA GLY A 59 -15.14 9.50 20.79
C GLY A 59 -14.57 10.85 20.33
N SER A 60 -15.44 11.84 20.20
CA SER A 60 -15.12 13.16 19.62
C SER A 60 -13.95 13.91 20.27
N GLU A 61 -13.58 13.61 21.52
CA GLU A 61 -12.45 14.23 22.23
C GLU A 61 -11.09 13.52 22.01
N GLY A 62 -11.06 12.26 21.55
CA GLY A 62 -9.83 11.45 21.37
C GLY A 62 -9.22 11.49 19.96
N TYR A 63 -9.95 12.08 19.01
CA TYR A 63 -9.82 11.84 17.56
C TYR A 63 -8.45 12.20 16.94
N ARG A 64 -7.69 13.19 17.43
CA ARG A 64 -6.47 13.64 16.73
C ARG A 64 -5.16 13.02 17.23
N ARG A 65 -5.13 12.45 18.45
CA ARG A 65 -3.91 11.81 19.00
C ARG A 65 -3.98 10.29 19.10
N ALA A 66 -5.16 9.70 19.30
CA ALA A 66 -5.28 8.28 19.62
C ALA A 66 -5.59 7.36 18.42
N ILE A 67 -6.01 7.88 17.26
CA ILE A 67 -6.28 7.06 16.06
C ILE A 67 -5.04 6.29 15.59
N PRO A 68 -3.84 6.89 15.48
CA PRO A 68 -2.68 6.17 15.00
C PRO A 68 -2.35 4.96 15.87
N ASP A 69 -2.48 5.09 17.19
CA ASP A 69 -2.17 4.02 18.15
C ASP A 69 -3.24 2.92 18.12
N ALA A 70 -4.53 3.28 18.13
CA ALA A 70 -5.62 2.30 18.08
C ALA A 70 -5.65 1.46 16.79
N VAL A 71 -5.31 2.08 15.65
CA VAL A 71 -5.22 1.39 14.36
C VAL A 71 -3.91 0.59 14.23
N HIS A 72 -2.86 0.97 14.96
CA HIS A 72 -1.59 0.23 15.02
C HIS A 72 -1.76 -1.14 15.65
N ASP A 73 -2.65 -1.28 16.64
CA ASP A 73 -2.96 -2.56 17.29
C ASP A 73 -3.58 -3.61 16.34
N CYS A 74 -4.09 -3.19 15.18
CA CYS A 74 -4.62 -4.11 14.16
C CYS A 74 -3.53 -4.82 13.35
N ILE A 75 -2.27 -4.39 13.46
CA ILE A 75 -1.14 -4.98 12.75
C ILE A 75 -0.83 -6.36 13.35
N GLY A 76 -0.79 -7.38 12.51
CA GLY A 76 -0.50 -8.76 12.90
C GLY A 76 -1.75 -9.62 13.10
N LEU A 77 -2.96 -9.03 13.10
CA LEU A 77 -4.19 -9.80 13.33
C LEU A 77 -4.43 -10.86 12.26
N GLY A 78 -4.27 -10.50 10.98
CA GLY A 78 -4.44 -11.46 9.89
C GLY A 78 -3.36 -12.54 9.87
N ALA A 79 -2.13 -12.20 10.23
CA ALA A 79 -1.04 -13.16 10.37
C ALA A 79 -1.24 -14.09 11.57
N ALA A 80 -1.75 -13.59 12.70
CA ALA A 80 -2.07 -14.39 13.87
C ALA A 80 -3.20 -15.39 13.57
N ASP A 81 -4.31 -14.92 12.99
CA ASP A 81 -5.42 -15.79 12.56
C ASP A 81 -4.97 -16.86 11.56
N CYS A 82 -4.11 -16.49 10.60
CA CYS A 82 -3.50 -17.44 9.68
C CYS A 82 -2.63 -18.47 10.43
N MET A 83 -1.82 -18.07 11.41
CA MET A 83 -0.95 -19.00 12.15
C MET A 83 -1.74 -19.99 13.00
N ASP A 84 -2.87 -19.58 13.57
CA ASP A 84 -3.74 -20.44 14.38
C ASP A 84 -4.37 -21.59 13.58
N GLN A 85 -4.33 -21.50 12.25
CA GLN A 85 -4.79 -22.53 11.32
C GLN A 85 -3.66 -23.48 10.87
N THR A 86 -2.44 -23.33 11.42
CA THR A 86 -1.23 -24.04 10.97
C THR A 86 -0.57 -24.84 12.09
N ASP A 87 0.54 -25.51 11.78
CA ASP A 87 1.37 -26.25 12.73
C ASP A 87 2.36 -25.36 13.52
N TYR A 88 2.28 -24.03 13.36
CA TYR A 88 3.25 -23.07 13.90
C TYR A 88 4.71 -23.35 13.49
N SER A 89 4.93 -24.06 12.39
CA SER A 89 6.27 -24.20 11.83
C SER A 89 6.84 -22.82 11.49
N THR A 90 8.16 -22.67 11.54
CA THR A 90 8.82 -21.41 11.13
C THR A 90 8.53 -21.08 9.66
N TYR A 91 8.25 -22.10 8.85
CA TYR A 91 7.79 -21.93 7.48
C TYR A 91 6.37 -21.32 7.45
N GLY A 92 5.42 -21.91 8.17
CA GLY A 92 4.04 -21.41 8.24
C GLY A 92 3.95 -20.00 8.82
N MET A 93 4.67 -19.72 9.90
CA MET A 93 4.79 -18.37 10.45
C MET A 93 5.29 -17.37 9.41
N GLY A 94 6.33 -17.72 8.66
CA GLY A 94 6.88 -16.88 7.60
C GLY A 94 5.88 -16.59 6.48
N GLN A 95 5.06 -17.58 6.11
CA GLN A 95 4.02 -17.43 5.09
C GLN A 95 2.90 -16.49 5.57
N CYS A 96 2.34 -16.73 6.75
CA CYS A 96 1.28 -15.89 7.32
C CYS A 96 1.71 -14.42 7.47
N LEU A 97 2.92 -14.18 7.98
CA LEU A 97 3.51 -12.82 8.05
C LEU A 97 3.70 -12.21 6.65
N GLY A 98 4.05 -13.03 5.67
CA GLY A 98 4.21 -12.63 4.27
C GLY A 98 2.90 -12.19 3.62
N LEU A 99 1.82 -12.92 3.85
CA LEU A 99 0.47 -12.62 3.36
C LEU A 99 -0.02 -11.28 3.91
N GLU A 100 0.08 -11.08 5.22
CA GLU A 100 -0.31 -9.79 5.81
C GLU A 100 0.60 -8.66 5.35
N ALA A 101 1.91 -8.88 5.26
CA ALA A 101 2.84 -7.88 4.72
C ALA A 101 2.50 -7.49 3.27
N ALA A 102 1.97 -8.42 2.46
CA ALA A 102 1.52 -8.13 1.09
C ALA A 102 0.25 -7.26 1.09
N TYR A 103 -0.70 -7.55 1.97
CA TYR A 103 -1.88 -6.70 2.18
C TYR A 103 -1.48 -5.26 2.54
N TRP A 104 -0.58 -5.07 3.52
CA TRP A 104 -0.11 -3.73 3.88
C TRP A 104 0.73 -3.06 2.79
N ALA A 105 1.47 -3.84 1.99
CA ALA A 105 2.22 -3.31 0.85
C ALA A 105 1.27 -2.75 -0.22
N ALA A 106 0.18 -3.45 -0.53
CA ALA A 106 -0.84 -2.97 -1.45
C ALA A 106 -1.42 -1.62 -0.97
N ARG A 107 -1.82 -1.54 0.31
CA ARG A 107 -2.30 -0.28 0.92
C ARG A 107 -1.26 0.84 0.84
N LEU A 108 -0.01 0.53 1.14
CA LEU A 108 1.09 1.48 1.05
C LEU A 108 1.27 2.03 -0.38
N ASP A 109 1.18 1.17 -1.39
CA ASP A 109 1.28 1.61 -2.78
C ASP A 109 0.07 2.44 -3.23
N TYR A 110 -1.14 2.14 -2.76
CA TYR A 110 -2.31 2.98 -3.01
C TYR A 110 -2.16 4.38 -2.44
N VAL A 111 -1.77 4.52 -1.17
CA VAL A 111 -1.60 5.85 -0.58
C VAL A 111 -0.44 6.62 -1.19
N TYR A 112 0.61 5.94 -1.67
CA TYR A 112 1.65 6.59 -2.46
C TYR A 112 1.10 7.17 -3.76
N ALA A 113 0.28 6.42 -4.49
CA ALA A 113 -0.32 6.91 -5.74
C ALA A 113 -1.20 8.15 -5.49
N ASP A 114 -2.01 8.15 -4.42
CA ASP A 114 -2.84 9.30 -4.08
C ASP A 114 -2.00 10.51 -3.65
N LEU A 115 -0.92 10.31 -2.89
CA LEU A 115 0.01 11.38 -2.51
C LEU A 115 0.81 11.91 -3.70
N GLU A 116 1.12 11.08 -4.70
CA GLU A 116 1.78 11.51 -5.94
C GLU A 116 0.86 12.46 -6.71
N ILE A 117 -0.43 12.12 -6.88
CA ILE A 117 -1.43 13.01 -7.48
C ILE A 117 -1.49 14.34 -6.75
N TRP A 118 -1.63 14.31 -5.41
CA TRP A 118 -1.67 15.53 -4.60
C TRP A 118 -0.38 16.36 -4.74
N ALA A 119 0.79 15.72 -4.71
CA ALA A 119 2.08 16.41 -4.81
C ALA A 119 2.25 17.10 -6.17
N ASP A 120 1.78 16.46 -7.26
CA ASP A 120 1.81 17.03 -8.60
C ASP A 120 0.84 18.20 -8.74
N THR A 121 -0.38 18.10 -8.17
CA THR A 121 -1.33 19.21 -8.09
C THR A 121 -0.70 20.41 -7.37
N MET A 122 -0.12 20.21 -6.18
CA MET A 122 0.50 21.29 -5.41
C MET A 122 1.68 21.91 -6.16
N HIS A 123 2.46 21.11 -6.88
CA HIS A 123 3.54 21.60 -7.72
C HIS A 123 3.03 22.50 -8.86
N ALA A 124 1.94 22.10 -9.53
CA ALA A 124 1.38 22.83 -10.67
C ALA A 124 0.75 24.19 -10.30
N HIS A 125 0.24 24.35 -9.08
CA HIS A 125 -0.41 25.58 -8.62
C HIS A 125 0.56 26.68 -8.19
N VAL A 126 1.87 26.39 -8.09
CA VAL A 126 2.87 27.38 -7.68
C VAL A 126 3.56 27.98 -8.91
N PRO A 127 3.52 29.31 -9.12
CA PRO A 127 4.23 29.96 -10.21
C PRO A 127 5.74 29.65 -10.20
N ALA A 128 6.34 29.52 -11.39
CA ALA A 128 7.72 29.06 -11.56
C ALA A 128 8.78 30.00 -10.94
N ASP A 129 8.45 31.27 -10.77
CA ASP A 129 9.30 32.33 -10.22
C ASP A 129 9.25 32.44 -8.69
N HIS A 130 8.32 31.75 -8.00
CA HIS A 130 8.16 31.82 -6.55
C HIS A 130 8.90 30.71 -5.81
N TYR A 131 9.99 30.96 -5.07
CA TYR A 131 10.57 29.89 -4.21
C TYR A 131 9.55 29.36 -3.19
N ALA A 132 9.04 28.16 -3.42
CA ALA A 132 8.05 27.51 -2.58
C ALA A 132 8.43 26.04 -2.34
N ILE A 133 8.34 25.59 -1.10
CA ILE A 133 8.71 24.23 -0.68
C ILE A 133 7.81 23.18 -1.32
N GLU A 134 6.58 23.56 -1.66
CA GLU A 134 5.54 22.80 -2.33
C GLU A 134 6.00 22.27 -3.70
N ARG A 135 6.83 23.04 -4.43
CA ARG A 135 7.39 22.57 -5.70
C ARG A 135 8.31 21.38 -5.56
N THR A 136 8.83 21.13 -4.36
CA THR A 136 9.70 19.98 -4.11
C THR A 136 8.90 18.72 -3.73
N ALA A 137 7.57 18.81 -3.56
CA ALA A 137 6.73 17.71 -3.07
C ALA A 137 6.87 16.42 -3.91
N PRO A 138 6.77 16.43 -5.26
CA PRO A 138 6.90 15.19 -6.03
C PRO A 138 8.27 14.54 -5.87
N LYS A 139 9.34 15.35 -5.95
CA LYS A 139 10.72 14.88 -5.81
C LYS A 139 11.00 14.33 -4.41
N THR A 140 10.51 15.00 -3.37
CA THR A 140 10.72 14.60 -1.98
C THR A 140 9.92 13.34 -1.63
N LEU A 141 8.68 13.20 -2.12
CA LEU A 141 7.88 11.99 -1.96
C LEU A 141 8.56 10.77 -2.62
N LYS A 142 9.00 10.90 -3.86
CA LYS A 142 9.75 9.83 -4.56
C LYS A 142 11.01 9.42 -3.82
N ARG A 143 11.76 10.40 -3.29
CA ARG A 143 12.95 10.13 -2.47
C ARG A 143 12.58 9.43 -1.15
N MET A 144 11.54 9.88 -0.46
CA MET A 144 11.04 9.26 0.76
C MET A 144 10.66 7.79 0.53
N LYS A 145 9.95 7.48 -0.56
CA LYS A 145 9.62 6.09 -0.93
C LYS A 145 10.86 5.23 -1.14
N ALA A 146 11.83 5.73 -1.92
CA ALA A 146 13.06 5.00 -2.22
C ALA A 146 13.90 4.73 -0.96
N GLU A 147 14.13 5.75 -0.15
CA GLU A 147 14.92 5.65 1.08
C GLU A 147 14.19 4.86 2.16
N GLY A 148 12.88 5.03 2.31
CA GLY A 148 12.06 4.24 3.23
C GLY A 148 12.14 2.74 2.93
N ASN A 149 12.11 2.36 1.64
CA ASN A 149 12.30 0.98 1.21
C ASN A 149 13.71 0.44 1.55
N ARG A 150 14.75 1.27 1.40
CA ARG A 150 16.12 0.89 1.79
C ARG A 150 16.24 0.69 3.30
N PHE A 151 15.72 1.64 4.08
CA PHE A 151 15.70 1.57 5.54
C PHE A 151 14.96 0.32 6.03
N ARG A 152 13.74 0.06 5.55
CA ARG A 152 12.97 -1.13 5.96
C ARG A 152 13.72 -2.43 5.66
N ARG A 153 14.31 -2.57 4.46
CA ARG A 153 15.11 -3.77 4.12
C ARG A 153 16.31 -3.94 5.05
N ALA A 154 17.07 -2.87 5.30
CA ALA A 154 18.24 -2.92 6.18
C ALA A 154 17.85 -3.26 7.62
N SER A 155 16.81 -2.62 8.16
CA SER A 155 16.29 -2.87 9.49
C SER A 155 15.83 -4.32 9.67
N CYS A 156 15.09 -4.87 8.69
CA CYS A 156 14.60 -6.24 8.79
C CYS A 156 15.70 -7.29 8.55
N GLN A 157 16.74 -6.95 7.78
CA GLN A 157 17.92 -7.79 7.68
C GLN A 157 18.70 -7.82 9.01
N PHE A 158 18.84 -6.67 9.67
CA PHE A 158 19.46 -6.58 10.99
C PHE A 158 18.66 -7.39 12.02
N GLN A 159 17.34 -7.26 12.06
CA GLN A 159 16.51 -8.05 12.97
C GLN A 159 16.63 -9.56 12.72
N ALA A 160 16.70 -10.01 11.47
CA ALA A 160 16.93 -11.42 11.17
C ALA A 160 18.31 -11.90 11.66
N SER A 161 19.31 -11.02 11.65
CA SER A 161 20.69 -11.35 12.02
C SER A 161 20.86 -11.67 13.52
N THR A 162 19.97 -11.16 14.38
CA THR A 162 20.01 -11.45 15.83
C THR A 162 19.66 -12.89 16.17
N TYR A 163 19.17 -13.66 15.20
CA TYR A 163 18.84 -15.08 15.32
C TYR A 163 19.96 -16.00 14.82
N TRP A 164 21.15 -15.46 14.54
CA TRP A 164 22.37 -16.23 14.24
C TRP A 164 22.24 -17.27 13.13
N GLY A 165 21.36 -17.03 12.14
CA GLY A 165 21.13 -17.95 11.02
C GLY A 165 20.18 -19.13 11.33
N GLY A 166 19.54 -19.16 12.51
CA GLY A 166 18.51 -20.13 12.85
C GLY A 166 17.21 -19.95 12.06
N THR A 167 16.32 -20.95 12.13
CA THR A 167 15.03 -20.94 11.41
C THR A 167 14.10 -19.80 11.82
N ALA A 168 14.23 -19.30 13.06
CA ALA A 168 13.52 -18.14 13.55
C ALA A 168 13.90 -16.81 12.84
N ALA A 169 15.04 -16.77 12.14
CA ALA A 169 15.45 -15.58 11.36
C ALA A 169 14.43 -15.23 10.26
N GLY A 170 13.77 -16.23 9.68
CA GLY A 170 12.74 -16.04 8.65
C GLY A 170 11.52 -15.28 9.19
N PRO A 171 10.79 -15.84 10.17
CA PRO A 171 9.68 -15.15 10.83
C PRO A 171 10.06 -13.80 11.42
N ALA A 172 11.25 -13.66 12.02
CA ALA A 172 11.71 -12.36 12.53
C ALA A 172 11.83 -11.29 11.43
N ARG A 173 12.38 -11.66 10.26
CA ARG A 173 12.39 -10.76 9.09
C ARG A 173 10.97 -10.45 8.61
N GLY A 174 10.09 -11.46 8.58
CA GLY A 174 8.69 -11.34 8.19
C GLY A 174 7.93 -10.36 9.06
N ALA A 175 8.01 -10.51 10.39
CA ALA A 175 7.36 -9.65 11.37
C ALA A 175 7.85 -8.21 11.27
N CYS A 176 9.16 -8.00 11.09
CA CYS A 176 9.70 -6.66 10.81
C CYS A 176 9.13 -6.06 9.52
N LYS A 177 9.10 -6.84 8.44
CA LYS A 177 8.60 -6.35 7.14
C LYS A 177 7.13 -5.96 7.26
N LEU A 178 6.33 -6.79 7.94
CA LEU A 178 4.94 -6.53 8.24
C LEU A 178 4.78 -5.20 8.99
N SER A 179 5.33 -5.09 10.21
CA SER A 179 5.14 -3.91 11.06
C SER A 179 5.61 -2.62 10.39
N ARG A 180 6.81 -2.61 9.80
CA ARG A 180 7.36 -1.43 9.12
C ARG A 180 6.60 -1.03 7.86
N THR A 181 5.94 -1.98 7.18
CA THR A 181 5.13 -1.67 6.01
C THR A 181 3.79 -1.09 6.43
N ALA A 182 3.14 -1.72 7.41
CA ALA A 182 1.88 -1.27 7.98
C ALA A 182 1.99 0.12 8.63
N GLU A 183 2.99 0.34 9.47
CA GLU A 183 3.28 1.65 10.10
C GLU A 183 3.40 2.77 9.06
N GLN A 184 4.13 2.51 7.96
CA GLN A 184 4.30 3.49 6.91
C GLN A 184 2.99 3.73 6.14
N ALA A 185 2.20 2.69 5.88
CA ALA A 185 0.90 2.81 5.24
C ALA A 185 -0.03 3.69 6.09
N LEU A 186 -0.21 3.32 7.36
CA LEU A 186 -1.06 4.05 8.30
C LEU A 186 -0.63 5.50 8.49
N LYS A 187 0.67 5.76 8.61
CA LYS A 187 1.21 7.12 8.71
C LYS A 187 0.82 7.98 7.51
N LEU A 188 1.01 7.45 6.30
CA LEU A 188 0.70 8.18 5.06
C LEU A 188 -0.81 8.32 4.83
N GLU A 189 -1.59 7.28 5.17
CA GLU A 189 -3.05 7.33 5.09
C GLU A 189 -3.59 8.42 6.03
N ASN A 190 -3.07 8.50 7.25
CA ASN A 190 -3.46 9.54 8.20
C ASN A 190 -3.03 10.93 7.72
N GLN A 191 -1.83 11.06 7.15
CA GLN A 191 -1.37 12.32 6.54
C GLN A 191 -2.30 12.76 5.41
N LEU A 192 -2.67 11.84 4.51
CA LEU A 192 -3.56 12.10 3.38
C LEU A 192 -4.96 12.50 3.85
N ARG A 193 -5.52 11.84 4.87
CA ARG A 193 -6.78 12.25 5.52
C ARG A 193 -6.71 13.66 6.09
N GLY A 194 -5.59 14.00 6.73
CA GLY A 194 -5.34 15.35 7.24
C GLY A 194 -5.29 16.41 6.13
N ILE A 195 -4.77 16.06 4.96
CA ILE A 195 -4.71 16.92 3.77
C ILE A 195 -6.10 17.13 3.16
N CYS A 196 -6.86 16.05 2.93
CA CYS A 196 -8.11 16.11 2.16
C CYS A 196 -9.36 16.47 2.99
N GLY A 197 -9.25 16.54 4.32
CA GLY A 197 -10.37 16.84 5.20
C GLY A 197 -11.07 15.57 5.69
N SER A 198 -11.61 15.63 6.90
CA SER A 198 -11.88 14.48 7.77
C SER A 198 -13.18 13.70 7.51
N GLN A 199 -13.79 13.76 6.33
CA GLN A 199 -15.00 12.95 6.08
C GLN A 199 -14.61 11.52 5.71
N ILE A 200 -14.45 10.71 6.76
CA ILE A 200 -14.17 9.28 6.73
C ILE A 200 -15.49 8.54 6.43
N GLY A 201 -15.52 7.76 5.34
CA GLY A 201 -16.66 6.89 5.03
C GLY A 201 -16.56 6.21 3.66
N ASP A 202 -16.16 6.94 2.62
CA ASP A 202 -16.12 6.42 1.26
C ASP A 202 -14.79 6.77 0.59
N GLY A 203 -14.26 5.81 -0.19
CA GLY A 203 -13.01 5.87 -0.98
C GLY A 203 -12.24 7.19 -1.01
N ILE A 204 -11.03 7.15 -0.45
CA ILE A 204 -10.03 8.24 -0.40
C ILE A 204 -9.84 8.97 -1.76
N ARG A 205 -10.11 8.31 -2.89
CA ARG A 205 -10.06 8.91 -4.24
C ARG A 205 -11.07 10.02 -4.52
N GLU A 206 -12.21 10.06 -3.84
CA GLU A 206 -13.23 11.10 -4.09
C GLU A 206 -13.07 12.31 -3.16
N ILE A 207 -12.47 12.12 -1.96
CA ILE A 207 -12.35 13.16 -0.93
C ILE A 207 -11.43 14.31 -1.36
N CYS A 208 -10.32 14.01 -2.05
CA CYS A 208 -9.38 15.05 -2.49
C CYS A 208 -9.90 15.84 -3.71
N LYS A 209 -10.90 15.32 -4.46
CA LYS A 209 -11.46 16.00 -5.65
C LYS A 209 -12.41 17.15 -5.29
N THR A 210 -13.14 17.07 -4.18
CA THR A 210 -14.18 18.06 -3.84
C THR A 210 -13.64 19.36 -3.25
N ARG A 211 -12.45 19.34 -2.64
CA ARG A 211 -11.81 20.53 -2.06
C ARG A 211 -11.19 21.47 -3.11
N GLU A 212 -10.84 20.95 -4.29
CA GLU A 212 -10.40 21.79 -5.42
C GLU A 212 -11.53 22.70 -5.95
N VAL A 213 -12.80 22.32 -5.76
CA VAL A 213 -13.95 23.06 -6.30
C VAL A 213 -14.37 24.25 -5.41
N THR A 214 -13.93 24.31 -4.14
CA THR A 214 -14.44 25.29 -3.16
C THR A 214 -13.49 26.45 -2.85
N HIS A 215 -12.33 26.52 -3.50
CA HIS A 215 -11.38 27.64 -3.38
C HIS A 215 -11.20 28.47 -4.67
N GLN A 216 -12.19 28.42 -5.58
CA GLN A 216 -12.38 29.43 -6.63
C GLN A 216 -13.44 30.44 -6.20
#